data_AF-A0A1I0Q2Q6-F1
#
_entry.id   AF-A0A1I0Q2Q6-F1
#
_cell.length_a   1.000
_cell.length_b   1.000
_cell.length_c   1.000
_cell.angle_alpha   90.00
_cell.angle_beta   90.00
_cell.angle_gamma   90.00
#
_symmetry.space_group_name_H-M   'P 1'
#
loop_
_entity.id
_entity.type
_entity.pdbx_description
1 polymer ?
#
loop_
_entity_poly.entity_id
_entity_poly.type
_entity_poly.pdbx_seq_one_letter_code
_entity_poly.pdbx_strand_id
1 'polypeptide(L)'
;MEELDKTIVAPKLLASIREDVDIKENDGSVSISMDVSPVFSYALCMNKTHLIKELSVENTLDKDIYDLRIKIKADNDLIEPYIEDIFILNAGQTYKTRPKLFVHPTKLLEMNEMTECLLKFTVMYKDKEVAVRYDRIQVLAYSEIPESYVGDSRILAAFVLPNNPAVEIIRQEATEYLKREDFNGDPSFSGYQGSAECVPKRVQNMAAALFYAIRKKNIVYSEPPASYEDEINGNRLIMQKVRFPDEILNTRFGTCMDMTLLYAACLEMPMIQLGGTRA
;
A
#
# COMPACT_ATOMS: atom_id res chain seq x y z
N MET A 1 -15.14 14.84 62.42
CA MET A 1 -13.75 14.36 62.37
C MET A 1 -13.76 13.04 63.13
N GLU A 2 -13.71 11.87 62.52
CA GLU A 2 -12.89 11.46 61.38
C GLU A 2 -13.71 10.82 60.25
N GLU A 3 -13.42 11.24 59.02
CA GLU A 3 -13.83 10.55 57.80
C GLU A 3 -13.06 9.23 57.68
N LEU A 4 -13.78 8.11 57.55
CA LEU A 4 -13.19 6.88 57.06
C LEU A 4 -12.94 7.03 55.55
N ASP A 5 -11.66 7.06 55.20
CA ASP A 5 -11.11 7.06 53.85
C ASP A 5 -11.70 5.90 53.02
N LYS A 6 -12.44 6.27 51.97
CA LYS A 6 -13.13 5.36 51.03
C LYS A 6 -12.29 4.98 49.82
N THR A 7 -10.97 5.02 49.94
CA THR A 7 -10.08 4.84 48.78
C THR A 7 -9.08 3.74 49.07
N ILE A 8 -9.47 2.50 48.82
CA ILE A 8 -8.69 1.37 48.24
C ILE A 8 -9.68 0.19 48.21
N VAL A 9 -10.45 0.06 47.12
CA VAL A 9 -11.11 -1.21 46.80
C VAL A 9 -10.04 -2.13 46.23
N ALA A 10 -9.75 -3.20 46.97
CA ALA A 10 -8.70 -4.15 46.62
C ALA A 10 -8.94 -4.78 45.22
N PRO A 11 -7.88 -5.06 44.42
CA PRO A 11 -7.97 -5.76 43.12
C PRO A 11 -8.74 -7.09 43.19
N LYS A 12 -8.81 -7.72 44.37
CA LYS A 12 -9.55 -8.96 44.62
C LYS A 12 -11.08 -8.83 44.51
N LEU A 13 -11.67 -7.65 44.70
CA LEU A 13 -13.13 -7.46 44.58
C LEU A 13 -13.60 -7.37 43.12
N LEU A 14 -12.74 -6.89 42.21
CA LEU A 14 -13.05 -6.87 40.77
C LEU A 14 -13.08 -8.28 40.17
N ALA A 15 -12.31 -9.22 40.72
CA ALA A 15 -12.34 -10.62 40.29
C ALA A 15 -13.63 -11.36 40.72
N SER A 16 -14.29 -10.93 41.81
CA SER A 16 -15.49 -11.59 42.35
C SER A 16 -16.81 -11.20 41.66
N ILE A 17 -16.79 -10.26 40.71
CA ILE A 17 -17.99 -9.81 39.95
C ILE A 17 -17.96 -10.35 38.50
N ARG A 18 -16.84 -10.93 38.07
CA ARG A 18 -16.68 -11.52 36.74
C ARG A 18 -17.38 -12.89 36.71
N GLU A 19 -18.55 -12.94 36.09
CA GLU A 19 -19.18 -14.22 35.78
C GLU A 19 -18.51 -14.81 34.53
N ASP A 20 -17.87 -15.96 34.71
CA ASP A 20 -17.26 -16.68 33.61
C ASP A 20 -18.33 -17.32 32.73
N VAL A 21 -18.21 -17.11 31.41
CA VAL A 21 -19.08 -17.72 30.40
C VAL A 21 -18.42 -18.97 29.83
N ASP A 22 -19.21 -20.04 29.65
CA ASP A 22 -18.76 -21.25 28.97
C ASP A 22 -18.89 -21.04 27.46
N ILE A 23 -17.78 -20.63 26.82
CA ILE A 23 -17.70 -20.43 25.38
C ILE A 23 -16.90 -21.59 24.78
N LYS A 24 -17.50 -22.27 23.81
CA LYS A 24 -16.87 -23.36 23.04
C LYS A 24 -16.30 -22.81 21.74
N GLU A 25 -15.40 -23.58 21.14
CA GLU A 25 -14.81 -23.25 19.84
C GLU A 25 -15.89 -23.15 18.76
N ASN A 26 -15.99 -21.96 18.14
CA ASN A 26 -16.91 -21.66 17.03
C ASN A 26 -18.38 -21.98 17.32
N ASP A 27 -18.85 -21.80 18.56
CA ASP A 27 -20.26 -22.05 18.94
C ASP A 27 -21.22 -20.92 18.60
N GLY A 28 -20.71 -19.82 18.04
CA GLY A 28 -21.49 -18.64 17.64
C GLY A 28 -21.67 -17.58 18.73
N SER A 29 -21.13 -17.80 19.93
CA SER A 29 -21.16 -16.82 21.05
C SER A 29 -20.37 -15.54 20.73
N VAL A 30 -19.38 -15.66 19.85
CA VAL A 30 -18.58 -14.54 19.36
C VAL A 30 -18.62 -14.54 17.83
N SER A 31 -19.01 -13.41 17.26
CA SER A 31 -19.09 -13.19 15.81
C SER A 31 -17.94 -12.27 15.35
N ILE A 32 -17.45 -12.48 14.13
CA ILE A 32 -16.33 -11.72 13.55
C ILE A 32 -16.77 -11.16 12.21
N SER A 33 -16.54 -9.86 12.00
CA SER A 33 -16.63 -9.25 10.68
C SER A 33 -15.39 -8.39 10.38
N MET A 34 -14.97 -8.40 9.12
CA MET A 34 -13.75 -7.71 8.67
C MET A 34 -14.00 -7.08 7.31
N ASP A 35 -13.57 -5.83 7.15
CA ASP A 35 -13.41 -5.17 5.85
C ASP A 35 -11.93 -5.24 5.47
N VAL A 36 -11.59 -6.29 4.71
CA VAL A 36 -10.24 -6.57 4.21
C VAL A 36 -10.13 -6.09 2.77
N SER A 37 -9.07 -5.35 2.46
CA SER A 37 -8.73 -5.03 1.07
C SER A 37 -8.39 -6.33 0.33
N PRO A 38 -9.10 -6.69 -0.75
CA PRO A 38 -8.91 -7.96 -1.42
C PRO A 38 -7.60 -8.03 -2.21
N VAL A 39 -6.92 -6.88 -2.37
CA VAL A 39 -5.64 -6.73 -3.05
C VAL A 39 -4.71 -5.83 -2.25
N PHE A 40 -3.42 -6.17 -2.21
CA PHE A 40 -2.37 -5.39 -1.59
C PHE A 40 -1.09 -5.43 -2.44
N SER A 41 -0.28 -4.38 -2.39
CA SER A 41 0.95 -4.28 -3.17
C SER A 41 1.97 -3.40 -2.48
N TYR A 42 3.22 -3.41 -2.96
CA TYR A 42 4.26 -2.51 -2.47
C TYR A 42 3.83 -1.03 -2.57
N ALA A 43 3.27 -0.63 -3.71
CA ALA A 43 2.81 0.74 -3.92
C ALA A 43 1.75 1.17 -2.90
N LEU A 44 0.81 0.27 -2.57
CA LEU A 44 -0.22 0.52 -1.56
C LEU A 44 0.38 0.61 -0.15
N CYS A 45 1.35 -0.27 0.17
CA CYS A 45 2.07 -0.26 1.45
C CYS A 45 2.81 1.06 1.67
N MET A 46 3.59 1.51 0.69
CA MET A 46 4.37 2.76 0.79
C MET A 46 3.48 4.01 0.87
N ASN A 47 2.26 3.93 0.33
CA ASN A 47 1.25 4.99 0.43
C ASN A 47 0.38 4.89 1.70
N LYS A 48 0.73 4.03 2.67
CA LYS A 48 0.03 3.85 3.95
C LYS A 48 -1.43 3.43 3.79
N THR A 49 -1.76 2.72 2.71
CA THR A 49 -3.06 2.09 2.54
C THR A 49 -3.23 0.98 3.58
N HIS A 50 -4.38 0.93 4.23
CA HIS A 50 -4.66 -0.08 5.25
C HIS A 50 -5.13 -1.39 4.61
N LEU A 51 -4.49 -2.50 4.98
CA LEU A 51 -4.89 -3.83 4.53
C LEU A 51 -6.26 -4.21 5.12
N ILE A 52 -6.49 -3.93 6.41
CA ILE A 52 -7.78 -4.10 7.07
C ILE A 52 -8.32 -2.69 7.41
N LYS A 53 -9.47 -2.35 6.84
CA LYS A 53 -10.11 -1.03 7.00
C LYS A 53 -10.97 -0.95 8.25
N GLU A 54 -11.64 -2.04 8.60
CA GLU A 54 -12.46 -2.19 9.80
C GLU A 54 -12.42 -3.64 10.27
N LEU A 55 -12.34 -3.82 11.59
CA LEU A 55 -12.49 -5.09 12.28
C LEU A 55 -13.61 -4.94 13.31
N SER A 56 -14.54 -5.89 13.34
CA SER A 56 -15.54 -5.98 14.39
C SER A 56 -15.58 -7.35 15.04
N VAL A 57 -15.72 -7.37 16.36
CA VAL A 57 -15.98 -8.56 17.18
C VAL A 57 -17.25 -8.32 17.96
N GLU A 58 -18.24 -9.21 17.81
CA GLU A 58 -19.54 -9.10 18.46
C GLU A 58 -19.70 -10.19 19.51
N ASN A 59 -20.21 -9.81 20.68
CA ASN A 59 -20.69 -10.74 21.68
C ASN A 59 -22.20 -10.96 21.46
N THR A 60 -22.59 -12.19 21.11
CA THR A 60 -23.99 -12.54 20.83
C THR A 60 -24.72 -13.07 22.06
N LEU A 61 -24.03 -13.20 23.19
CA LEU A 61 -24.60 -13.64 24.46
C LEU A 61 -25.32 -12.51 25.19
N ASP A 62 -26.13 -12.89 26.18
CA ASP A 62 -26.78 -12.00 27.14
C ASP A 62 -25.92 -11.72 28.39
N LYS A 63 -24.62 -12.11 28.35
CA LYS A 63 -23.63 -11.91 29.40
C LYS A 63 -22.37 -11.26 28.87
N ASP A 64 -21.68 -10.51 29.73
CA ASP A 64 -20.41 -9.87 29.38
C ASP A 64 -19.29 -10.91 29.23
N ILE A 65 -18.42 -10.72 28.24
CA ILE A 65 -17.21 -11.55 28.06
C ILE A 65 -16.00 -10.71 28.45
N TYR A 66 -15.15 -11.26 29.31
CA TYR A 66 -13.93 -10.61 29.79
C TYR A 66 -12.67 -11.20 29.16
N ASP A 67 -11.61 -10.41 29.07
CA ASP A 67 -10.25 -10.85 28.70
C ASP A 67 -10.19 -11.63 27.36
N LEU A 68 -10.83 -11.08 26.32
CA LEU A 68 -10.72 -11.56 24.95
C LEU A 68 -9.41 -11.06 24.32
N ARG A 69 -8.85 -11.87 23.42
CA ARG A 69 -7.66 -11.47 22.64
C ARG A 69 -7.86 -11.73 21.16
N ILE A 70 -7.72 -10.69 20.37
CA ILE A 70 -7.66 -10.75 18.92
C ILE A 70 -6.26 -11.17 18.49
N LYS A 71 -6.17 -12.06 17.50
CA LYS A 71 -4.95 -12.41 16.78
C LYS A 71 -5.19 -12.36 15.28
N ILE A 72 -4.27 -11.73 14.53
CA ILE A 72 -4.28 -11.74 13.06
C ILE A 72 -2.92 -12.21 12.58
N LYS A 73 -2.92 -13.18 11.67
CA LYS A 73 -1.70 -13.72 11.05
C LYS A 73 -1.94 -13.95 9.57
N ALA A 74 -0.90 -13.81 8.77
CA ALA A 74 -0.86 -14.37 7.43
C ALA A 74 -0.40 -15.84 7.50
N ASP A 75 -0.72 -16.61 6.46
CA ASP A 75 -0.21 -17.96 6.21
C ASP A 75 1.26 -17.98 5.73
N ASN A 76 1.83 -16.80 5.53
CA ASN A 76 3.22 -16.53 5.17
C ASN A 76 3.78 -15.38 6.03
N ASP A 77 5.01 -14.96 5.74
CA ASP A 77 5.70 -13.90 6.48
C ASP A 77 5.36 -12.47 5.98
N LEU A 78 4.17 -12.26 5.38
CA LEU A 78 3.77 -10.96 4.85
C LEU A 78 3.58 -9.91 5.95
N ILE A 79 3.04 -10.32 7.10
CA ILE A 79 2.75 -9.44 8.24
C ILE A 79 3.37 -9.98 9.53
N GLU A 80 3.72 -9.07 10.42
CA GLU A 80 3.95 -9.45 11.82
C GLU A 80 2.62 -9.87 12.46
N PRO A 81 2.60 -10.93 13.29
CA PRO A 81 1.41 -11.30 14.06
C PRO A 81 0.87 -10.13 14.87
N TYR A 82 -0.37 -9.75 14.58
CA TYR A 82 -1.06 -8.69 15.31
C TYR A 82 -1.78 -9.27 16.52
N ILE A 83 -1.69 -8.58 17.65
CA ILE A 83 -2.38 -8.94 18.90
C ILE A 83 -3.02 -7.69 19.49
N GLU A 84 -4.28 -7.80 19.89
CA GLU A 84 -5.02 -6.75 20.57
C GLU A 84 -5.92 -7.37 21.64
N ASP A 85 -5.88 -6.80 22.85
CA ASP A 85 -6.65 -7.29 23.98
C ASP A 85 -7.95 -6.48 24.13
N ILE A 86 -9.07 -7.18 24.33
CA ILE A 86 -10.38 -6.61 24.67
C ILE A 86 -10.68 -7.03 26.11
N PHE A 87 -10.54 -6.08 27.05
CA PHE A 87 -10.73 -6.34 28.47
C PHE A 87 -12.17 -6.75 28.84
N ILE A 88 -13.15 -6.14 28.18
CA ILE A 88 -14.57 -6.43 28.35
C ILE A 88 -15.30 -6.19 27.04
N LEU A 89 -16.18 -7.12 26.68
CA LEU A 89 -17.16 -6.99 25.61
C LEU A 89 -18.54 -7.29 26.19
N ASN A 90 -19.34 -6.24 26.39
CA ASN A 90 -20.62 -6.39 27.08
C ASN A 90 -21.61 -7.24 26.27
N ALA A 91 -22.62 -7.78 26.94
CA ALA A 91 -23.72 -8.52 26.33
C ALA A 91 -24.30 -7.79 25.11
N GLY A 92 -24.42 -8.48 23.98
CA GLY A 92 -24.95 -7.93 22.72
C GLY A 92 -24.12 -6.81 22.08
N GLN A 93 -22.92 -6.49 22.59
CA GLN A 93 -22.11 -5.38 22.09
C GLN A 93 -21.16 -5.82 20.97
N THR A 94 -20.92 -4.90 20.03
CA THR A 94 -19.85 -4.99 19.03
C THR A 94 -18.66 -4.10 19.40
N TYR A 95 -17.47 -4.70 19.51
CA TYR A 95 -16.20 -4.00 19.53
C TYR A 95 -15.73 -3.71 18.11
N LYS A 96 -15.34 -2.47 17.81
CA LYS A 96 -14.83 -2.06 16.51
C LYS A 96 -13.45 -1.44 16.62
N THR A 97 -12.54 -1.83 15.74
CA THR A 97 -11.17 -1.30 15.70
C THR A 97 -10.64 -1.27 14.26
N ARG A 98 -9.50 -0.60 14.06
CA ARG A 98 -8.77 -0.55 12.79
C ARG A 98 -7.34 -1.03 13.04
N PRO A 99 -7.08 -2.33 12.87
CA PRO A 99 -5.79 -2.89 13.24
C PRO A 99 -4.69 -2.33 12.32
N LYS A 100 -3.64 -1.79 12.94
CA LYS A 100 -2.45 -1.30 12.23
C LYS A 100 -1.48 -2.46 12.04
N LEU A 101 -1.69 -3.24 10.99
CA LEU A 101 -0.79 -4.33 10.64
C LEU A 101 0.57 -3.78 10.19
N PHE A 102 1.65 -4.40 10.66
CA PHE A 102 2.97 -4.20 10.08
C PHE A 102 3.14 -5.18 8.91
N VAL A 103 3.12 -4.65 7.69
CA VAL A 103 3.36 -5.43 6.47
C VAL A 103 4.82 -5.25 6.07
N HIS A 104 5.55 -6.34 5.82
CA HIS A 104 6.97 -6.28 5.46
C HIS A 104 7.17 -5.74 4.04
N PRO A 105 7.72 -4.52 3.85
CA PRO A 105 7.86 -3.95 2.51
C PRO A 105 8.87 -4.73 1.66
N THR A 106 9.88 -5.35 2.29
CA THR A 106 10.87 -6.19 1.60
C THR A 106 10.23 -7.42 0.96
N LYS A 107 9.25 -8.05 1.62
CA LYS A 107 8.50 -9.18 1.06
C LYS A 107 7.69 -8.77 -0.16
N LEU A 108 7.11 -7.57 -0.14
CA LEU A 108 6.38 -7.01 -1.28
C LEU A 108 7.31 -6.66 -2.45
N LEU A 109 8.53 -6.21 -2.18
CA LEU A 109 9.54 -5.92 -3.22
C LEU A 109 10.03 -7.18 -3.94
N GLU A 110 10.07 -8.32 -3.24
CA GLU A 110 10.52 -9.60 -3.79
C GLU A 110 9.46 -10.27 -4.69
N MET A 111 8.22 -9.77 -4.71
CA MET A 111 7.13 -10.33 -5.51
C MET A 111 7.31 -10.00 -6.99
N ASN A 112 7.64 -11.03 -7.77
CA ASN A 112 7.76 -10.95 -9.23
C ASN A 112 6.46 -11.32 -9.96
N GLU A 113 5.61 -12.12 -9.31
CA GLU A 113 4.31 -12.55 -9.79
C GLU A 113 3.32 -12.38 -8.64
N MET A 114 2.05 -12.19 -8.98
CA MET A 114 0.97 -12.15 -8.00
C MET A 114 0.89 -13.47 -7.23
N THR A 115 0.63 -13.38 -5.92
CA THR A 115 0.37 -14.53 -5.06
C THR A 115 -0.87 -14.33 -4.19
N GLU A 116 -1.56 -15.42 -3.87
CA GLU A 116 -2.60 -15.40 -2.84
C GLU A 116 -1.97 -15.50 -1.44
N CYS A 117 -2.56 -14.79 -0.48
CA CYS A 117 -2.23 -14.89 0.93
C CYS A 117 -3.52 -15.06 1.74
N LEU A 118 -3.51 -15.97 2.70
CA LEU A 118 -4.62 -16.21 3.61
C LEU A 118 -4.38 -15.49 4.94
N LEU A 119 -5.25 -14.54 5.26
CA LEU A 119 -5.28 -13.94 6.59
C LEU A 119 -6.15 -14.81 7.50
N LYS A 120 -5.55 -15.34 8.58
CA LYS A 120 -6.27 -15.97 9.69
C LYS A 120 -6.50 -14.94 10.78
N PHE A 121 -7.77 -14.69 11.07
CA PHE A 121 -8.23 -13.95 12.23
C PHE A 121 -8.74 -14.91 13.30
N THR A 122 -8.42 -14.64 14.56
CA THR A 122 -8.82 -15.49 15.69
C THR A 122 -9.17 -14.63 16.89
N VAL A 123 -10.32 -14.92 17.52
CA VAL A 123 -10.62 -14.46 18.87
C VAL A 123 -10.29 -15.58 19.85
N MET A 124 -9.45 -15.28 20.82
CA MET A 124 -9.09 -16.16 21.92
C MET A 124 -9.88 -15.78 23.18
N TYR A 125 -10.34 -16.79 23.91
CA TYR A 125 -10.85 -16.65 25.28
C TYR A 125 -10.23 -17.75 26.14
N LYS A 126 -9.56 -17.39 27.24
CA LYS A 126 -8.86 -18.35 28.14
C LYS A 126 -8.00 -19.37 27.38
N ASP A 127 -7.18 -18.87 26.46
CA ASP A 127 -6.29 -19.66 25.60
C ASP A 127 -6.97 -20.62 24.60
N LYS A 128 -8.31 -20.59 24.47
CA LYS A 128 -9.05 -21.33 23.45
C LYS A 128 -9.42 -20.42 22.28
N GLU A 129 -9.32 -20.91 21.06
CA GLU A 129 -9.90 -20.24 19.89
C GLU A 129 -11.43 -20.35 20.02
N VAL A 130 -12.14 -19.23 20.16
CA VAL A 130 -13.61 -19.21 20.29
C VAL A 130 -14.30 -18.78 19.01
N ALA A 131 -13.60 -18.04 18.16
CA ALA A 131 -14.08 -17.67 16.83
C ALA A 131 -12.89 -17.55 15.87
N VAL A 132 -13.03 -18.07 14.66
CA VAL A 132 -12.02 -18.01 13.60
C VAL A 132 -12.64 -17.54 12.30
N ARG A 133 -11.94 -16.66 11.59
CA ARG A 133 -12.30 -16.21 10.24
C ARG A 133 -11.08 -16.24 9.34
N TYR A 134 -11.28 -16.58 8.08
CA TYR A 134 -10.26 -16.52 7.05
C TYR A 134 -10.71 -15.56 5.94
N ASP A 135 -9.79 -14.70 5.49
CA ASP A 135 -9.99 -13.85 4.32
C ASP A 135 -8.80 -14.02 3.38
N ARG A 136 -9.08 -14.26 2.09
CA ARG A 136 -8.06 -14.33 1.04
C ARG A 136 -7.78 -12.94 0.50
N ILE A 137 -6.52 -12.65 0.24
CA ILE A 137 -6.07 -11.44 -0.45
C ILE A 137 -5.11 -11.81 -1.57
N GLN A 138 -5.05 -10.99 -2.60
CA GLN A 138 -3.99 -10.99 -3.58
C GLN A 138 -2.87 -10.03 -3.18
N VAL A 139 -1.65 -10.54 -3.18
CA VAL A 139 -0.43 -9.75 -3.05
C VAL A 139 0.17 -9.61 -4.44
N LEU A 140 0.08 -8.41 -5.00
CA LEU A 140 0.53 -8.14 -6.36
C LEU A 140 2.05 -8.08 -6.47
N ALA A 141 2.55 -8.38 -7.67
CA ALA A 141 3.95 -8.14 -8.00
C ALA A 141 4.31 -6.65 -7.86
N TYR A 142 5.59 -6.37 -7.64
CA TYR A 142 6.09 -5.00 -7.53
C TYR A 142 5.78 -4.15 -8.77
N SER A 143 5.70 -4.78 -9.95
CA SER A 143 5.38 -4.15 -11.23
C SER A 143 3.88 -4.08 -11.55
N GLU A 144 2.99 -4.39 -10.60
CA GLU A 144 1.55 -4.47 -10.87
C GLU A 144 0.75 -3.44 -10.08
N ILE A 145 -0.25 -2.86 -10.75
CA ILE A 145 -1.22 -1.94 -10.15
C ILE A 145 -2.63 -2.51 -10.32
N PRO A 146 -3.48 -2.53 -9.27
CA PRO A 146 -4.88 -2.88 -9.48
C PRO A 146 -5.56 -1.79 -10.31
N GLU A 147 -6.40 -2.17 -11.28
CA GLU A 147 -7.07 -1.25 -12.21
C GLU A 147 -7.85 -0.16 -11.45
N SER A 148 -8.48 -0.52 -10.33
CA SER A 148 -9.20 0.40 -9.44
C SER A 148 -8.36 1.54 -8.88
N TYR A 149 -7.02 1.41 -8.90
CA TYR A 149 -6.07 2.43 -8.45
C TYR A 149 -5.35 3.15 -9.58
N VAL A 150 -5.59 2.80 -10.86
CA VAL A 150 -4.99 3.50 -12.00
C VAL A 150 -5.41 4.98 -12.04
N GLY A 151 -6.56 5.33 -11.49
CA GLY A 151 -6.99 6.73 -11.32
C GLY A 151 -6.33 7.48 -10.14
N ASP A 152 -5.68 6.78 -9.20
CA ASP A 152 -5.05 7.42 -8.03
C ASP A 152 -3.61 7.80 -8.35
N SER A 153 -3.41 9.09 -8.65
CA SER A 153 -2.09 9.67 -8.93
C SER A 153 -1.04 9.40 -7.84
N ARG A 154 -1.45 9.22 -6.57
CA ARG A 154 -0.50 8.92 -5.47
C ARG A 154 0.05 7.50 -5.58
N ILE A 155 -0.79 6.56 -5.99
CA ILE A 155 -0.36 5.18 -6.21
C ILE A 155 0.47 5.09 -7.49
N LEU A 156 0.03 5.74 -8.58
CA LEU A 156 0.80 5.81 -9.82
C LEU A 156 2.19 6.43 -9.63
N ALA A 157 2.33 7.44 -8.77
CA ALA A 157 3.61 8.06 -8.48
C ALA A 157 4.65 7.06 -7.90
N ALA A 158 4.22 5.96 -7.29
CA ALA A 158 5.14 4.91 -6.82
C ALA A 158 5.85 4.16 -7.96
N PHE A 159 5.32 4.25 -9.19
CA PHE A 159 5.88 3.65 -10.40
C PHE A 159 6.70 4.65 -11.23
N VAL A 160 6.81 5.91 -10.78
CA VAL A 160 7.73 6.89 -11.35
C VAL A 160 9.12 6.60 -10.76
N LEU A 161 10.02 6.05 -11.60
CA LEU A 161 11.33 5.56 -11.16
C LEU A 161 12.48 6.46 -11.66
N PRO A 162 12.68 7.67 -11.11
CA PRO A 162 13.66 8.64 -11.60
C PRO A 162 15.10 8.11 -11.51
N ASN A 163 15.40 7.32 -10.48
CA ASN A 163 16.74 6.78 -10.23
C ASN A 163 17.05 5.51 -11.04
N ASN A 164 16.13 5.05 -11.90
CA ASN A 164 16.39 3.89 -12.75
C ASN A 164 17.51 4.24 -13.77
N PRO A 165 18.56 3.40 -13.93
CA PRO A 165 19.65 3.68 -14.87
C PRO A 165 19.22 3.98 -16.31
N ALA A 166 18.10 3.41 -16.77
CA ALA A 166 17.55 3.68 -18.09
C ALA A 166 17.10 5.15 -18.26
N VAL A 167 16.65 5.81 -17.18
CA VAL A 167 16.30 7.23 -17.18
C VAL A 167 17.55 8.09 -17.41
N GLU A 168 18.66 7.73 -16.78
CA GLU A 168 19.94 8.44 -16.95
C GLU A 168 20.45 8.34 -18.40
N ILE A 169 20.27 7.20 -19.06
CA ILE A 169 20.61 7.02 -20.49
C ILE A 169 19.79 7.99 -21.36
N ILE A 170 18.48 8.12 -21.11
CA ILE A 170 17.62 9.06 -21.83
C ILE A 170 18.06 10.50 -21.58
N ARG A 171 18.39 10.83 -20.32
CA ARG A 171 18.83 12.18 -19.92
C ARG A 171 20.13 12.58 -20.63
N GLN A 172 21.09 11.66 -20.71
CA GLN A 172 22.33 11.90 -21.44
C GLN A 172 22.06 12.18 -22.92
N GLU A 173 21.18 11.41 -23.57
CA GLU A 173 20.80 11.67 -24.96
C GLU A 173 20.05 13.00 -25.15
N ALA A 174 19.25 13.41 -24.18
CA ALA A 174 18.56 14.70 -24.22
C ALA A 174 19.53 15.89 -24.22
N THR A 175 20.74 15.75 -23.65
CA THR A 175 21.76 16.81 -23.73
C THR A 175 22.16 17.13 -25.17
N GLU A 176 22.14 16.15 -26.08
CA GLU A 176 22.44 16.35 -27.51
C GLU A 176 21.37 17.18 -28.23
N TYR A 177 20.14 17.19 -27.72
CA TYR A 177 19.09 18.10 -28.21
C TYR A 177 19.25 19.49 -27.61
N LEU A 178 19.58 19.58 -26.31
CA LEU A 178 19.77 20.85 -25.62
C LEU A 178 20.95 21.68 -26.14
N LYS A 179 22.01 21.04 -26.65
CA LYS A 179 23.15 21.70 -27.32
C LYS A 179 22.77 22.47 -28.58
N ARG A 180 21.58 22.23 -29.15
CA ARG A 180 21.17 22.88 -30.38
C ARG A 180 20.68 24.30 -30.09
N GLU A 181 20.95 25.21 -31.01
CA GLU A 181 20.58 26.63 -30.89
C GLU A 181 19.06 26.84 -30.72
N ASP A 182 18.23 26.00 -31.35
CA ASP A 182 16.77 26.03 -31.20
C ASP A 182 16.28 25.64 -29.79
N PHE A 183 17.15 25.04 -28.97
CA PHE A 183 16.90 24.66 -27.58
C PHE A 183 17.62 25.52 -26.54
N ASN A 184 18.28 26.62 -26.95
CA ASN A 184 19.13 27.56 -26.16
C ASN A 184 20.65 27.28 -26.23
N GLY A 185 21.09 26.12 -26.73
CA GLY A 185 22.51 25.79 -26.83
C GLY A 185 23.17 25.35 -25.51
N ASP A 186 22.45 25.34 -24.40
CA ASP A 186 22.94 24.94 -23.08
C ASP A 186 22.54 23.47 -22.74
N PRO A 187 23.51 22.52 -22.68
CA PRO A 187 23.25 21.12 -22.36
C PRO A 187 22.83 20.85 -20.91
N SER A 188 22.88 21.85 -20.03
CA SER A 188 22.61 21.65 -18.60
C SER A 188 21.14 21.27 -18.33
N PHE A 189 20.90 20.60 -17.20
CA PHE A 189 19.56 20.44 -16.64
C PHE A 189 19.45 21.35 -15.42
N SER A 190 19.28 22.66 -15.66
CA SER A 190 19.31 23.69 -14.62
C SER A 190 18.02 23.77 -13.78
N GLY A 191 16.99 22.98 -14.10
CA GLY A 191 15.70 23.02 -13.42
C GLY A 191 15.11 24.43 -13.38
N TYR A 192 14.76 24.89 -12.17
CA TYR A 192 14.20 26.22 -11.93
C TYR A 192 15.27 27.29 -11.62
N GLN A 193 16.55 27.01 -11.85
CA GLN A 193 17.61 27.98 -11.64
C GLN A 193 17.59 29.02 -12.77
N GLY A 194 17.25 30.27 -12.45
CA GLY A 194 17.22 31.39 -13.39
C GLY A 194 16.26 32.48 -12.95
N SER A 195 16.11 33.53 -13.77
CA SER A 195 15.07 34.54 -13.54
C SER A 195 13.69 33.98 -13.86
N ALA A 196 12.65 34.50 -13.19
CA ALA A 196 11.26 34.09 -13.42
C ALA A 196 10.82 34.24 -14.89
N GLU A 197 11.47 35.14 -15.65
CA GLU A 197 11.21 35.38 -17.06
C GLU A 197 11.81 34.30 -17.97
N CYS A 198 13.00 33.79 -17.63
CA CYS A 198 13.71 32.80 -18.47
C CYS A 198 13.33 31.35 -18.12
N VAL A 199 12.99 31.07 -16.86
CA VAL A 199 12.73 29.72 -16.35
C VAL A 199 11.62 28.97 -17.10
N PRO A 200 10.45 29.57 -17.43
CA PRO A 200 9.39 28.84 -18.12
C PRO A 200 9.83 28.27 -19.47
N LYS A 201 10.51 29.09 -20.28
CA LYS A 201 11.01 28.64 -21.59
C LYS A 201 12.12 27.59 -21.45
N ARG A 202 12.98 27.75 -20.44
CA ARG A 202 14.04 26.78 -20.15
C ARG A 202 13.46 25.40 -19.78
N VAL A 203 12.48 25.35 -18.88
CA VAL A 203 11.80 24.11 -18.48
C VAL A 203 11.11 23.44 -19.68
N GLN A 204 10.45 24.23 -20.54
CA GLN A 204 9.84 23.71 -21.77
C GLN A 204 10.88 23.09 -22.72
N ASN A 205 12.03 23.74 -22.91
CA ASN A 205 13.10 23.22 -23.77
C ASN A 205 13.67 21.91 -23.22
N MET A 206 13.90 21.80 -21.91
CA MET A 206 14.40 20.56 -21.30
C MET A 206 13.37 19.43 -21.38
N ALA A 207 12.09 19.71 -21.11
CA ALA A 207 11.01 18.74 -21.27
C ALA A 207 10.89 18.24 -22.71
N ALA A 208 10.94 19.16 -23.69
CA ALA A 208 10.94 18.81 -25.11
C ALA A 208 12.17 17.97 -25.50
N ALA A 209 13.36 18.31 -25.01
CA ALA A 209 14.58 17.53 -25.27
C ALA A 209 14.47 16.09 -24.75
N LEU A 210 13.92 15.89 -23.55
CA LEU A 210 13.63 14.55 -23.01
C LEU A 210 12.62 13.81 -23.87
N PHE A 211 11.54 14.47 -24.30
CA PHE A 211 10.55 13.87 -25.21
C PHE A 211 11.20 13.42 -26.53
N TYR A 212 12.06 14.24 -27.13
CA TYR A 212 12.79 13.87 -28.35
C TYR A 212 13.77 12.72 -28.13
N ALA A 213 14.46 12.67 -26.99
CA ALA A 213 15.33 11.55 -26.62
C ALA A 213 14.53 10.24 -26.47
N ILE A 214 13.37 10.27 -25.81
CA ILE A 214 12.46 9.12 -25.71
C ILE A 214 11.99 8.71 -27.11
N ARG A 215 11.56 9.67 -27.95
CA ARG A 215 11.11 9.39 -29.33
C ARG A 215 12.20 8.70 -30.16
N LYS A 216 13.47 9.08 -29.97
CA LYS A 216 14.62 8.46 -30.66
C LYS A 216 14.80 6.98 -30.30
N LYS A 217 14.28 6.52 -29.15
CA LYS A 217 14.31 5.10 -28.75
C LYS A 217 13.41 4.22 -29.63
N ASN A 218 12.53 4.80 -30.45
CA ASN A 218 11.60 4.08 -31.34
C ASN A 218 10.79 3.03 -30.58
N ILE A 219 10.22 3.43 -29.43
CA ILE A 219 9.34 2.57 -28.64
C ILE A 219 8.00 2.43 -29.38
N VAL A 220 7.60 1.19 -29.61
CA VAL A 220 6.35 0.82 -30.27
C VAL A 220 5.24 0.76 -29.24
N TYR A 221 4.10 1.36 -29.56
CA TYR A 221 2.91 1.25 -28.71
C TYR A 221 2.42 -0.20 -28.68
N SER A 222 2.17 -0.73 -27.50
CA SER A 222 1.55 -2.04 -27.31
C SER A 222 0.45 -1.96 -26.26
N GLU A 223 -0.53 -2.86 -26.36
CA GLU A 223 -1.43 -3.13 -25.25
C GLU A 223 -0.66 -3.56 -23.98
N PRO A 224 -1.29 -3.45 -22.80
CA PRO A 224 -0.70 -3.93 -21.56
C PRO A 224 -0.26 -5.40 -21.69
N PRO A 225 0.80 -5.82 -20.98
CA PRO A 225 1.12 -7.24 -20.86
C PRO A 225 -0.12 -8.02 -20.40
N ALA A 226 -0.14 -9.33 -20.70
CA ALA A 226 -1.19 -10.21 -20.22
C ALA A 226 -1.42 -9.97 -18.72
N SER A 227 -2.61 -9.49 -18.40
CA SER A 227 -3.07 -9.26 -17.04
C SER A 227 -3.86 -10.46 -16.55
N TYR A 228 -3.80 -10.69 -15.24
CA TYR A 228 -4.65 -11.66 -14.59
C TYR A 228 -5.99 -10.99 -14.24
N GLU A 229 -7.09 -11.68 -14.52
CA GLU A 229 -8.40 -11.35 -14.00
C GLU A 229 -8.79 -12.44 -13.01
N ASP A 230 -9.15 -12.04 -11.79
CA ASP A 230 -9.59 -12.97 -10.76
C ASP A 230 -10.86 -12.48 -10.07
N GLU A 231 -11.54 -13.39 -9.39
CA GLU A 231 -12.64 -13.07 -8.49
C GLU A 231 -12.30 -13.51 -7.06
N ILE A 232 -12.07 -12.54 -6.17
CA ILE A 232 -11.75 -12.81 -4.77
C ILE A 232 -12.78 -12.15 -3.88
N ASN A 233 -13.37 -12.96 -2.99
CA ASN A 233 -14.43 -12.54 -2.07
C ASN A 233 -15.61 -11.86 -2.79
N GLY A 234 -15.95 -12.34 -4.00
CA GLY A 234 -17.02 -11.80 -4.83
C GLY A 234 -16.69 -10.51 -5.59
N ASN A 235 -15.42 -10.07 -5.56
CA ASN A 235 -14.96 -8.89 -6.28
C ASN A 235 -14.09 -9.30 -7.47
N ARG A 236 -14.48 -8.87 -8.67
CA ARG A 236 -13.65 -8.98 -9.87
C ARG A 236 -12.47 -8.01 -9.75
N LEU A 237 -11.26 -8.54 -9.80
CA LEU A 237 -10.00 -7.82 -9.73
C LEU A 237 -9.30 -7.92 -11.08
N ILE A 238 -9.04 -6.76 -11.67
CA ILE A 238 -8.20 -6.62 -12.86
C ILE A 238 -6.93 -5.91 -12.40
N MET A 239 -5.79 -6.48 -12.74
CA MET A 239 -4.48 -5.89 -12.46
C MET A 239 -3.79 -5.54 -13.76
N GLN A 240 -3.04 -4.44 -13.78
CA GLN A 240 -2.27 -4.03 -14.93
C GLN A 240 -0.78 -4.09 -14.58
N LYS A 241 -0.02 -4.81 -15.41
CA LYS A 241 1.44 -4.82 -15.33
C LYS A 241 1.99 -3.53 -15.94
N VAL A 242 2.90 -2.90 -15.22
CA VAL A 242 3.63 -1.69 -15.59
C VAL A 242 5.03 -2.10 -16.01
N ARG A 243 5.45 -1.71 -17.22
CA ARG A 243 6.84 -1.92 -17.64
C ARG A 243 7.72 -0.83 -17.06
N PHE A 244 8.83 -1.20 -16.44
CA PHE A 244 9.80 -0.25 -15.92
C PHE A 244 10.71 0.33 -17.00
N PRO A 245 11.38 1.48 -16.75
CA PRO A 245 12.21 2.14 -17.75
C PRO A 245 13.24 1.25 -18.46
N ASP A 246 13.87 0.33 -17.72
CA ASP A 246 14.83 -0.63 -18.26
C ASP A 246 14.17 -1.66 -19.20
N GLU A 247 13.01 -2.20 -18.83
CA GLU A 247 12.21 -3.09 -19.68
C GLU A 247 11.76 -2.37 -20.95
N ILE A 248 11.28 -1.13 -20.85
CA ILE A 248 10.84 -0.32 -21.99
C ILE A 248 12.01 -0.10 -22.97
N LEU A 249 13.19 0.29 -22.48
CA LEU A 249 14.35 0.52 -23.36
C LEU A 249 14.88 -0.77 -24.00
N ASN A 250 14.83 -1.89 -23.27
CA ASN A 250 15.30 -3.18 -23.76
C ASN A 250 14.35 -3.76 -24.83
N THR A 251 13.05 -3.80 -24.52
CA THR A 251 12.04 -4.44 -25.40
C THR A 251 11.55 -3.50 -26.51
N ARG A 252 11.64 -2.19 -26.30
CA ARG A 252 11.07 -1.14 -27.16
C ARG A 252 9.55 -1.27 -27.34
N PHE A 253 8.85 -1.77 -26.32
CA PHE A 253 7.40 -1.75 -26.25
C PHE A 253 6.93 -0.96 -25.02
N GLY A 254 5.80 -0.29 -25.13
CA GLY A 254 5.19 0.43 -24.03
C GLY A 254 3.73 0.77 -24.27
N THR A 255 2.95 0.77 -23.20
CA THR A 255 1.58 1.30 -23.17
C THR A 255 1.57 2.82 -23.00
N CYS A 256 0.38 3.43 -23.07
CA CYS A 256 0.21 4.84 -22.73
C CYS A 256 0.64 5.13 -21.27
N MET A 257 0.38 4.20 -20.34
CA MET A 257 0.78 4.33 -18.94
C MET A 257 2.30 4.18 -18.78
N ASP A 258 2.91 3.16 -19.39
CA ASP A 258 4.37 2.94 -19.34
C ASP A 258 5.11 4.19 -19.83
N MET A 259 4.68 4.74 -20.96
CA MET A 259 5.29 5.93 -21.57
C MET A 259 5.05 7.19 -20.73
N THR A 260 3.89 7.31 -20.09
CA THR A 260 3.58 8.43 -19.19
C THR A 260 4.47 8.39 -17.96
N LEU A 261 4.62 7.22 -17.33
CA LEU A 261 5.45 7.04 -16.14
C LEU A 261 6.94 7.20 -16.46
N LEU A 262 7.41 6.70 -17.60
CA LEU A 262 8.78 6.92 -18.08
C LEU A 262 9.07 8.40 -18.28
N TYR A 263 8.16 9.12 -18.95
CA TYR A 263 8.33 10.55 -19.17
C TYR A 263 8.30 11.32 -17.85
N ALA A 264 7.37 10.99 -16.94
CA ALA A 264 7.33 11.58 -15.60
C ALA A 264 8.64 11.34 -14.83
N ALA A 265 9.22 10.13 -14.91
CA ALA A 265 10.49 9.79 -14.26
C ALA A 265 11.65 10.63 -14.80
N CYS A 266 11.66 10.87 -16.12
CA CYS A 266 12.63 11.75 -16.76
C CYS A 266 12.47 13.21 -16.33
N LEU A 267 11.24 13.67 -16.07
CA LEU A 267 10.96 15.04 -15.60
C LEU A 267 11.32 15.23 -14.12
N GLU A 268 11.21 14.20 -13.28
CA GLU A 268 11.50 14.29 -11.85
C GLU A 268 13.02 14.46 -11.58
N MET A 269 13.88 13.77 -12.33
CA MET A 269 15.33 13.98 -12.28
C MET A 269 15.72 15.36 -12.85
N PRO A 270 16.78 15.99 -12.31
CA PRO A 270 16.84 17.26 -11.56
C PRO A 270 16.07 18.49 -12.12
N MET A 271 15.01 18.33 -12.92
CA MET A 271 14.18 19.46 -13.35
C MET A 271 13.20 19.91 -12.28
N ILE A 272 12.73 19.00 -11.43
CA ILE A 272 11.69 19.24 -10.41
C ILE A 272 12.23 18.88 -9.02
N GLN A 273 13.28 19.56 -8.57
CA GLN A 273 13.49 19.72 -7.13
C GLN A 273 12.60 20.86 -6.66
N LEU A 274 11.35 20.55 -6.32
CA LEU A 274 10.58 21.39 -5.41
C LEU A 274 11.41 21.47 -4.12
N GLY A 275 11.74 22.68 -3.67
CA GLY A 275 12.57 22.92 -2.48
C GLY A 275 11.90 22.45 -1.19
N GLY A 276 11.81 21.14 -0.99
CA GLY A 276 11.29 20.47 0.17
C GLY A 276 12.08 19.20 0.39
N THR A 277 13.00 19.26 1.35
CA THR A 277 13.62 18.09 1.97
C THR A 277 12.54 17.06 2.31
N ARG A 278 12.51 15.93 1.61
CA ARG A 278 11.95 14.69 2.17
C ARG A 278 12.96 14.21 3.20
N ALA A 279 12.69 14.53 4.46
CA ALA A 279 13.22 13.85 5.65
C ALA A 279 12.14 12.91 6.17
#